data_AF-A0A482RK49-F1
#
_entry.id   AF-A0A482RK49-F1
#
_cell.length_a   1.000
_cell.length_b   1.000
_cell.length_c   1.000
_cell.angle_alpha   90.00
_cell.angle_beta   90.00
_cell.angle_gamma   90.00
#
_symmetry.space_group_name_H-M   'P 1'
#
loop_
_entity.id
_entity.type
_entity.pdbx_description
1 polymer ?
#
loop_
_entity_poly.entity_id
_entity_poly.type
_entity_poly.pdbx_seq_one_letter_code
_entity_poly.pdbx_strand_id
1 'polypeptide(L)'
;MGTAILYAVIGVTLSLASNVTLASCVVFETKALETKSFSPTEVNGLKSALGAVLIIVSLAAFQVLPIQRDHGVFENSVHTVCCMATTPLLLALTLVVAASASLSSINAMYLSLLRGSNFRALIYVGRALFVWILQLLVYYLGYARRDAISMAYGESWGVYSWAELAGFATMVLGGGITWRAKSRRM
;
A
#
# COMPACT_ATOMS: atom_id res chain seq x y z
N MET A 1 8.74 -28.70 3.46
CA MET A 1 9.18 -27.69 4.45
C MET A 1 10.20 -26.70 3.89
N GLY A 2 11.25 -27.14 3.18
CA GLY A 2 12.28 -26.23 2.64
C GLY A 2 11.80 -25.20 1.60
N THR A 3 10.87 -25.57 0.72
CA THR A 3 10.33 -24.66 -0.31
C THR A 3 9.47 -23.52 0.26
N ALA A 4 8.70 -23.79 1.32
CA ALA A 4 7.87 -22.78 1.98
C ALA A 4 8.70 -21.68 2.66
N ILE A 5 9.79 -22.08 3.34
CA ILE A 5 10.73 -21.14 3.95
C ILE A 5 11.43 -20.31 2.86
N LEU A 6 11.83 -20.95 1.75
CA LEU A 6 12.42 -20.24 0.61
C LEU A 6 11.47 -19.18 0.04
N TYR A 7 10.20 -19.52 -0.19
CA TYR A 7 9.20 -18.55 -0.66
C TYR A 7 8.97 -17.42 0.34
N ALA A 8 8.97 -17.71 1.63
CA ALA A 8 8.85 -16.67 2.67
C ALA A 8 10.05 -15.72 2.65
N VAL A 9 11.28 -16.23 2.56
CA VAL A 9 12.49 -15.40 2.49
C VAL A 9 12.51 -14.53 1.23
N ILE A 10 12.14 -15.10 0.08
CA ILE A 10 12.01 -14.35 -1.18
C ILE A 10 10.95 -13.25 -1.04
N GLY A 11 9.77 -13.57 -0.50
CA GLY A 11 8.70 -12.59 -0.28
C GLY A 11 9.12 -11.44 0.64
N VAL A 12 9.79 -11.74 1.75
CA VAL A 12 10.27 -10.74 2.70
C VAL A 12 11.35 -9.85 2.07
N THR A 13 12.30 -10.44 1.34
CA THR A 13 13.36 -9.67 0.68
C THR A 13 12.84 -8.77 -0.43
N LEU A 14 11.90 -9.24 -1.27
CA LEU A 14 11.24 -8.39 -2.26
C LEU A 14 10.43 -7.27 -1.60
N SER A 15 9.72 -7.55 -0.50
CA SER A 15 8.96 -6.53 0.23
C SER A 15 9.88 -5.44 0.80
N LEU A 16 11.03 -5.82 1.37
CA LEU A 16 12.04 -4.87 1.85
C LEU A 16 12.60 -4.02 0.71
N ALA A 17 12.96 -4.63 -0.42
CA ALA A 17 13.46 -3.91 -1.59
C ALA A 17 12.43 -2.91 -2.14
N SER A 18 11.15 -3.30 -2.16
CA SER A 18 10.04 -2.42 -2.54
C SER A 18 9.94 -1.21 -1.61
N ASN A 19 9.97 -1.43 -0.29
CA ASN A 19 9.89 -0.34 0.69
C ASN A 19 11.08 0.64 0.61
N VAL A 20 12.29 0.15 0.34
CA VAL A 20 13.47 1.01 0.11
C VAL A 20 13.29 1.87 -1.15
N THR A 21 12.78 1.28 -2.22
CA THR A 21 12.51 2.00 -3.47
C THR A 21 11.42 3.07 -3.25
N LEU A 22 10.33 2.71 -2.58
CA LEU A 22 9.25 3.64 -2.24
C LEU A 22 9.75 4.80 -1.36
N ALA A 23 10.57 4.52 -0.35
CA ALA A 23 11.16 5.56 0.50
C ALA A 23 12.02 6.53 -0.33
N SER A 24 12.83 5.98 -1.25
CA SER A 24 13.66 6.79 -2.16
C SER A 24 12.79 7.68 -3.05
N CYS A 25 11.72 7.15 -3.64
CA CYS A 25 10.78 7.92 -4.45
C CYS A 25 10.15 9.07 -3.66
N VAL A 26 9.72 8.84 -2.41
CA VAL A 26 9.13 9.90 -1.56
C VAL A 26 10.13 11.03 -1.32
N VAL A 27 11.42 10.72 -1.11
CA VAL A 27 12.47 11.73 -0.93
C VAL A 27 12.70 12.51 -2.22
N PHE A 28 12.81 11.84 -3.37
CA PHE A 28 12.96 12.52 -4.66
C PHE A 28 11.77 13.41 -5.00
N GLU A 29 10.54 12.93 -4.79
CA GLU A 29 9.31 13.71 -5.00
C GLU A 29 9.29 14.96 -4.11
N THR A 30 9.63 14.80 -2.83
CA THR A 30 9.65 15.94 -1.89
C THR A 30 10.69 16.96 -2.32
N LYS A 31 11.89 16.52 -2.71
CA LYS A 31 12.95 17.42 -3.20
C LYS A 31 12.52 18.15 -4.49
N ALA A 32 11.85 17.47 -5.42
CA ALA A 32 11.33 18.09 -6.64
C ALA A 32 10.24 19.15 -6.37
N LEU A 33 9.44 18.96 -5.31
CA LEU A 33 8.46 19.94 -4.85
C LEU A 33 9.14 21.14 -4.16
N GLU A 34 10.20 20.92 -3.39
CA GLU A 34 10.95 21.97 -2.70
C GLU A 34 11.69 22.90 -3.67
N THR A 35 12.18 22.40 -4.81
CA THR A 35 12.80 23.23 -5.85
C THR A 35 11.81 24.11 -6.62
N LYS A 36 10.50 24.03 -6.31
CA LYS A 36 9.38 24.77 -6.95
C LYS A 36 9.31 24.64 -8.48
N SER A 37 9.99 23.65 -9.05
CA SER A 37 10.07 23.46 -10.50
C SER A 37 8.79 22.82 -11.06
N PHE A 38 8.00 22.17 -10.21
CA PHE A 38 6.79 21.45 -10.58
C PHE A 38 5.68 21.67 -9.56
N SER A 39 4.46 21.80 -10.04
CA SER A 39 3.28 21.77 -9.17
C SER A 39 3.01 20.35 -8.63
N PRO A 40 2.40 20.20 -7.44
CA PRO A 40 2.01 18.90 -6.89
C PRO A 40 1.19 18.03 -7.86
N THR A 41 0.33 18.67 -8.65
CA THR A 41 -0.51 18.02 -9.67
C THR A 41 0.30 17.51 -10.86
N GLU A 42 1.30 18.26 -11.32
CA GLU A 42 2.18 17.82 -12.42
C GLU A 42 3.05 16.64 -11.99
N VAL A 43 3.65 16.70 -10.80
CA VAL A 43 4.46 15.58 -10.26
C VAL A 43 3.59 14.32 -10.13
N ASN A 44 2.38 14.46 -9.57
CA ASN A 44 1.45 13.32 -9.45
C ASN A 44 1.02 12.78 -10.82
N GLY A 45 0.74 13.66 -11.78
CA GLY A 45 0.29 13.31 -13.12
C GLY A 45 1.37 12.53 -13.88
N LEU A 46 2.61 13.03 -13.89
CA LEU A 46 3.72 12.37 -14.57
C LEU A 46 4.02 10.99 -13.95
N LYS A 47 4.03 10.90 -12.63
CA LYS A 47 4.18 9.61 -11.94
C LYS A 47 3.06 8.64 -12.29
N SER A 48 1.82 9.11 -12.31
CA SER A 48 0.67 8.25 -12.60
C SER A 48 0.70 7.78 -14.05
N ALA A 49 1.15 8.62 -14.99
CA ALA A 49 1.35 8.23 -16.38
C ALA A 49 2.43 7.15 -16.53
N LEU A 50 3.60 7.35 -15.90
CA LEU A 50 4.66 6.33 -15.90
C LEU A 50 4.21 5.04 -15.21
N GLY A 51 3.50 5.15 -14.10
CA GLY A 51 2.90 4.01 -13.39
C GLY A 51 1.91 3.24 -14.27
N ALA A 52 1.08 3.94 -15.04
CA ALA A 52 0.14 3.31 -15.97
C ALA A 52 0.88 2.52 -17.07
N VAL A 53 1.97 3.07 -17.63
CA VAL A 53 2.81 2.35 -18.61
C VAL A 53 3.40 1.09 -17.98
N LEU A 54 3.97 1.19 -16.78
CA LEU A 54 4.53 0.03 -16.07
C LEU A 54 3.47 -1.04 -15.77
N ILE A 55 2.25 -0.64 -15.40
CA ILE A 55 1.13 -1.57 -15.20
C ILE A 55 0.77 -2.27 -16.51
N ILE A 56 0.65 -1.55 -17.63
CA ILE A 56 0.32 -2.15 -18.93
C ILE A 56 1.38 -3.18 -19.34
N VAL A 57 2.66 -2.84 -19.20
CA VAL A 57 3.76 -3.77 -19.53
C VAL A 57 3.74 -4.99 -18.62
N SER A 58 3.51 -4.79 -17.31
CA SER A 58 3.40 -5.89 -16.35
C SER A 58 2.22 -6.80 -16.67
N LEU A 59 1.06 -6.22 -17.01
CA LEU A 59 -0.15 -6.97 -17.36
C LEU A 59 0.09 -7.82 -18.62
N ALA A 60 0.74 -7.26 -19.64
CA ALA A 60 1.11 -8.00 -20.85
C ALA A 60 2.05 -9.17 -20.54
N ALA A 61 3.02 -8.98 -19.64
CA ALA A 61 3.89 -10.07 -19.21
C ALA A 61 3.13 -11.18 -18.47
N PHE A 62 2.22 -10.82 -17.55
CA PHE A 62 1.44 -11.79 -16.78
C PHE A 62 0.39 -12.54 -17.63
N GLN A 63 -0.06 -11.98 -18.75
CA GLN A 63 -0.94 -12.71 -19.68
C GLN A 63 -0.24 -13.85 -20.43
N VAL A 64 1.10 -13.80 -20.57
CA VAL A 64 1.87 -14.78 -21.34
C VAL A 64 2.57 -15.80 -20.45
N LEU A 65 2.77 -15.49 -19.16
CA LEU A 65 3.46 -16.38 -18.23
C LEU A 65 2.64 -17.66 -17.95
N PRO A 66 3.15 -18.85 -18.31
CA PRO A 66 2.43 -20.09 -18.10
C PRO A 66 2.47 -20.50 -16.64
N ILE A 67 1.34 -20.95 -16.10
CA ILE A 67 1.26 -21.58 -14.77
C ILE A 67 0.56 -22.94 -14.89
N GLN A 68 0.96 -23.86 -14.02
CA GLN A 68 0.32 -25.17 -13.86
C GLN A 68 -1.11 -25.14 -13.30
N ARG A 69 -1.66 -23.96 -12.90
CA ARG A 69 -3.00 -23.80 -12.30
C ARG A 69 -3.72 -22.59 -12.92
N ASP A 70 -5.06 -22.58 -12.83
CA ASP A 70 -5.98 -21.57 -13.39
C ASP A 70 -5.85 -21.32 -14.90
N HIS A 71 -6.44 -22.22 -15.71
CA HIS A 71 -6.53 -22.11 -17.18
C HIS A 71 -5.19 -21.94 -17.93
N GLY A 72 -4.05 -22.12 -17.26
CA GLY A 72 -2.72 -22.14 -17.87
C GLY A 72 -2.00 -20.79 -17.95
N VAL A 73 -2.58 -19.69 -17.47
CA VAL A 73 -2.01 -18.33 -17.52
C VAL A 73 -2.14 -17.61 -16.18
N PHE A 74 -1.24 -16.68 -15.88
CA PHE A 74 -1.24 -15.96 -14.60
C PHE A 74 -2.41 -14.99 -14.45
N GLU A 75 -2.79 -14.28 -15.51
CA GLU A 75 -3.87 -13.31 -15.49
C GLU A 75 -4.62 -13.31 -16.82
N ASN A 76 -5.96 -13.22 -16.79
CA ASN A 76 -6.78 -13.03 -17.98
C ASN A 76 -7.62 -11.76 -17.84
N SER A 77 -7.10 -10.67 -18.41
CA SER A 77 -7.72 -9.35 -18.28
C SER A 77 -9.09 -9.26 -18.98
N VAL A 78 -9.33 -10.05 -20.02
CA VAL A 78 -10.65 -10.11 -20.70
C VAL A 78 -11.69 -10.71 -19.76
N HIS A 79 -11.32 -11.78 -19.06
CA HIS A 79 -12.20 -12.41 -18.07
C HIS A 79 -12.47 -11.45 -16.90
N THR A 80 -11.45 -10.77 -16.38
CA THR A 80 -11.59 -9.77 -15.31
C THR A 80 -12.58 -8.65 -15.69
N VAL A 81 -12.49 -8.12 -16.91
CA VAL A 81 -13.43 -7.09 -17.40
C VAL A 81 -14.84 -7.65 -17.55
N CYS A 82 -14.99 -8.89 -18.02
CA CYS A 82 -16.30 -9.56 -18.12
C CYS A 82 -16.95 -9.74 -16.74
N CYS A 83 -16.18 -10.16 -15.72
CA CYS A 83 -16.67 -10.27 -14.35
C CYS A 83 -17.12 -8.91 -13.78
N MET A 84 -16.36 -7.85 -14.05
CA MET A 84 -16.75 -6.48 -13.65
C MET A 84 -18.03 -6.01 -14.34
N ALA A 85 -18.21 -6.32 -15.62
CA ALA A 85 -19.40 -5.91 -16.38
C ALA A 85 -20.67 -6.64 -15.92
N THR A 86 -20.54 -7.92 -15.51
CA THR A 86 -21.67 -8.75 -15.09
C THR A 86 -22.10 -8.50 -13.63
N THR A 87 -21.19 -8.03 -12.78
CA THR A 87 -21.45 -7.84 -11.34
C THR A 87 -21.41 -6.35 -10.97
N PRO A 88 -22.55 -5.64 -10.92
CA PRO A 88 -22.57 -4.19 -10.72
C PRO A 88 -22.01 -3.76 -9.36
N LEU A 89 -22.15 -4.60 -8.33
CA LEU A 89 -21.53 -4.37 -7.02
C LEU A 89 -20.00 -4.37 -7.10
N LEU A 90 -19.42 -5.28 -7.86
CA LEU A 90 -17.97 -5.37 -8.05
C LEU A 90 -17.44 -4.14 -8.79
N LEU A 91 -18.15 -3.71 -9.83
CA LEU A 91 -17.83 -2.47 -10.56
C LEU A 91 -17.88 -1.25 -9.63
N ALA A 92 -18.96 -1.10 -8.85
CA ALA A 92 -19.10 0.00 -7.91
C ALA A 92 -17.97 0.04 -6.87
N LEU A 93 -17.65 -1.11 -6.25
CA LEU A 93 -16.54 -1.21 -5.29
C LEU A 93 -15.19 -0.88 -5.93
N THR A 94 -14.95 -1.36 -7.16
CA THR A 94 -13.71 -1.07 -7.91
C THR A 94 -13.56 0.42 -8.17
N LEU A 95 -14.63 1.10 -8.59
CA LEU A 95 -14.64 2.55 -8.81
C LEU A 95 -14.41 3.33 -7.52
N VAL A 96 -15.02 2.91 -6.41
CA VAL A 96 -14.80 3.52 -5.09
C VAL A 96 -13.33 3.40 -4.66
N VAL A 97 -12.73 2.22 -4.84
CA VAL A 97 -11.31 2.00 -4.51
C VAL A 97 -10.41 2.85 -5.41
N ALA A 98 -10.68 2.91 -6.71
CA ALA A 98 -9.91 3.72 -7.66
C ALA A 98 -9.98 5.23 -7.35
N ALA A 99 -11.18 5.74 -7.04
CA ALA A 99 -11.38 7.12 -6.61
C ALA A 99 -10.65 7.41 -5.29
N SER A 100 -10.78 6.52 -4.31
CA SER A 100 -10.13 6.67 -3.00
C SER A 100 -8.60 6.68 -3.11
N ALA A 101 -8.04 5.81 -3.95
CA ALA A 101 -6.60 5.76 -4.21
C ALA A 101 -6.10 7.04 -4.91
N SER A 102 -6.87 7.54 -5.88
CA SER A 102 -6.55 8.77 -6.61
C SER A 102 -6.52 9.99 -5.69
N LEU A 103 -7.56 10.14 -4.86
CA LEU A 103 -7.65 11.21 -3.85
C LEU A 103 -6.50 11.11 -2.83
N SER A 104 -6.19 9.89 -2.37
CA SER A 104 -5.09 9.67 -1.43
C SER A 104 -3.73 10.06 -2.03
N SER A 105 -3.50 9.77 -3.32
CA SER A 105 -2.25 10.15 -4.01
C SER A 105 -2.09 11.66 -4.13
N ILE A 106 -3.17 12.35 -4.51
CA ILE A 106 -3.19 13.82 -4.60
C ILE A 106 -2.92 14.44 -3.23
N ASN A 107 -3.66 14.00 -2.21
CA ASN A 107 -3.48 14.49 -0.84
C ASN A 107 -2.06 14.25 -0.33
N ALA A 108 -1.45 13.11 -0.64
CA ALA A 108 -0.07 12.83 -0.27
C ALA A 108 0.93 13.82 -0.89
N MET A 109 0.73 14.28 -2.14
CA MET A 109 1.59 15.31 -2.73
C MET A 109 1.42 16.66 -2.04
N TYR A 110 0.18 17.10 -1.79
CA TYR A 110 -0.06 18.37 -1.08
C TYR A 110 0.51 18.36 0.33
N LEU A 111 0.40 17.24 1.04
CA LEU A 111 1.00 17.07 2.36
C LEU A 111 2.52 17.09 2.32
N SER A 112 3.12 16.52 1.27
CA SER A 112 4.58 16.61 1.04
C SER A 112 5.03 18.05 0.86
N LEU A 113 4.29 18.84 0.08
CA LEU A 113 4.59 20.25 -0.14
C LEU A 113 4.48 21.07 1.16
N LEU A 114 3.44 20.83 1.97
CA LEU A 114 3.17 21.63 3.17
C LEU A 114 4.06 21.28 4.37
N ARG A 115 4.40 20.01 4.56
CA ARG A 115 5.06 19.53 5.81
C ARG A 115 6.37 18.79 5.55
N GLY A 116 6.68 18.43 4.30
CA GLY A 116 7.86 17.67 3.90
C GLY A 116 7.67 16.15 3.99
N SER A 117 8.71 15.43 3.56
CA SER A 117 8.74 13.96 3.43
C SER A 117 8.46 13.21 4.73
N ASN A 118 8.97 13.72 5.86
CA ASN A 118 8.84 13.07 7.17
C ASN A 118 7.38 12.92 7.61
N PHE A 119 6.56 13.97 7.41
CA PHE A 119 5.15 13.92 7.79
C PHE A 119 4.36 12.96 6.91
N ARG A 120 4.70 12.89 5.62
CA ARG A 120 4.11 11.93 4.70
C ARG A 120 4.47 10.49 5.06
N ALA A 121 5.71 10.22 5.48
CA ALA A 121 6.10 8.90 5.96
C ALA A 121 5.27 8.45 7.17
N LEU A 122 4.97 9.36 8.11
CA LEU A 122 4.10 9.06 9.26
C LEU A 122 2.68 8.70 8.86
N ILE A 123 2.11 9.38 7.87
CA ILE A 123 0.77 9.06 7.37
C ILE A 123 0.75 7.68 6.70
N TYR A 124 1.81 7.32 5.95
CA TYR A 124 1.89 5.99 5.36
C TYR A 124 1.93 4.88 6.42
N VAL A 125 2.68 5.08 7.49
CA VAL A 125 2.73 4.13 8.61
C VAL A 125 1.42 4.12 9.39
N GLY A 126 0.83 5.30 9.64
CA GLY A 126 -0.47 5.43 10.30
C GLY A 126 -1.58 4.68 9.55
N ARG A 127 -1.54 4.68 8.21
CA ARG A 127 -2.43 3.86 7.38
C ARG A 127 -2.24 2.37 7.64
N ALA A 128 -0.99 1.89 7.66
CA ALA A 128 -0.70 0.48 7.92
C ALA A 128 -1.14 0.06 9.34
N LEU A 129 -0.88 0.92 10.34
CA LEU A 129 -1.36 0.73 11.71
C LEU A 129 -2.89 0.66 11.77
N PHE A 130 -3.59 1.55 11.06
CA PHE A 130 -5.05 1.56 11.03
C PHE A 130 -5.62 0.27 10.41
N VAL A 131 -5.04 -0.18 9.30
CA VAL A 131 -5.43 -1.47 8.68
C VAL A 131 -5.19 -2.63 9.63
N TRP A 132 -4.05 -2.66 10.31
CA TRP A 132 -3.74 -3.71 11.28
C TRP A 132 -4.71 -3.73 12.47
N ILE A 133 -5.05 -2.57 13.02
CA ILE A 133 -6.09 -2.46 14.07
C ILE A 133 -7.44 -2.97 13.55
N LEU A 134 -7.81 -2.63 12.30
CA LEU A 134 -9.05 -3.14 11.69
C LEU A 134 -9.00 -4.67 11.51
N GLN A 135 -7.87 -5.25 11.13
CA GLN A 135 -7.72 -6.70 11.01
C GLN A 135 -7.92 -7.42 12.35
N LEU A 136 -7.34 -6.89 13.44
CA LEU A 136 -7.59 -7.38 14.79
C LEU A 136 -9.07 -7.26 15.16
N LEU A 137 -9.69 -6.10 14.90
CA LEU A 137 -11.09 -5.86 15.21
C LEU A 137 -12.01 -6.83 14.45
N VAL A 138 -11.79 -7.00 13.15
CA VAL A 138 -12.56 -7.93 12.29
C VAL A 138 -12.46 -9.36 12.81
N TYR A 139 -11.27 -9.80 13.23
CA TYR A 139 -11.07 -11.12 13.81
C TYR A 139 -11.90 -11.31 15.10
N TYR A 140 -11.79 -10.40 16.06
CA TYR A 140 -12.47 -10.54 17.36
C TYR A 140 -13.99 -10.33 17.27
N LEU A 141 -14.47 -9.45 16.39
CA LEU A 141 -15.90 -9.33 16.10
C LEU A 141 -16.45 -10.59 15.42
N GLY A 142 -15.69 -11.17 14.50
CA GLY A 142 -16.01 -12.46 13.87
C GLY A 142 -16.07 -13.59 14.90
N TYR A 143 -15.08 -13.66 15.80
CA TYR A 143 -15.02 -14.62 16.89
C TYR A 143 -16.27 -14.52 17.79
N ALA A 144 -16.65 -13.30 18.19
CA ALA A 144 -17.83 -13.07 19.02
C ALA A 144 -19.14 -13.51 18.33
N ARG A 145 -19.22 -13.38 17.01
CA ARG A 145 -20.40 -13.75 16.20
C ARG A 145 -20.35 -15.17 15.63
N ARG A 146 -19.27 -15.93 15.87
CA ARG A 146 -18.97 -17.20 15.19
C ARG A 146 -19.03 -17.11 13.66
N ASP A 147 -18.63 -15.97 13.11
CA ASP A 147 -18.58 -15.75 11.67
C ASP A 147 -17.23 -16.17 11.11
N ALA A 148 -17.21 -17.32 10.44
CA ALA A 148 -16.00 -17.90 9.85
C ALA A 148 -15.37 -16.99 8.77
N ILE A 149 -16.17 -16.16 8.09
CA ILE A 149 -15.68 -15.27 7.03
C ILE A 149 -14.84 -14.16 7.66
N SER A 150 -15.38 -13.46 8.65
CA SER A 150 -14.65 -12.41 9.36
C SER A 150 -13.38 -12.94 10.03
N MET A 151 -13.42 -14.16 10.57
CA MET A 151 -12.24 -14.79 11.20
C MET A 151 -11.16 -15.20 10.19
N ALA A 152 -11.51 -15.43 8.92
CA ALA A 152 -10.56 -15.77 7.86
C ALA A 152 -9.84 -14.53 7.28
N TYR A 153 -10.50 -13.37 7.28
CA TYR A 153 -9.92 -12.12 6.77
C TYR A 153 -9.25 -11.25 7.85
N GLY A 154 -9.64 -11.43 9.11
CA GLY A 154 -9.01 -10.77 10.25
C GLY A 154 -7.74 -11.50 10.73
N GLU A 155 -6.91 -10.78 11.49
CA GLU A 155 -5.71 -11.33 12.12
C GLU A 155 -5.93 -11.50 13.62
N SER A 156 -5.48 -12.63 14.20
CA SER A 156 -5.52 -12.85 15.64
C SER A 156 -4.27 -12.30 16.32
N TRP A 157 -4.37 -11.89 17.58
CA TRP A 157 -3.19 -11.47 18.33
C TRP A 157 -2.25 -12.66 18.55
N GLY A 158 -1.06 -12.60 17.96
CA GLY A 158 -0.04 -13.63 18.04
C GLY A 158 1.23 -13.17 18.76
N VAL A 159 2.23 -14.07 18.80
CA VAL A 159 3.55 -13.76 19.38
C VAL A 159 4.28 -12.66 18.59
N TYR A 160 4.13 -12.67 17.26
CA TYR A 160 4.76 -11.69 16.38
C TYR A 160 4.03 -10.33 16.32
N SER A 161 2.77 -10.26 16.75
CA SER A 161 2.00 -9.01 16.86
C SER A 161 2.67 -8.01 17.82
N TRP A 162 3.47 -8.50 18.79
CA TRP A 162 4.31 -7.65 19.64
C TRP A 162 5.43 -6.95 18.87
N ALA A 163 6.04 -7.63 17.89
CA ALA A 163 7.06 -7.02 17.05
C ALA A 163 6.45 -5.95 16.12
N GLU A 164 5.25 -6.20 15.59
CA GLU A 164 4.50 -5.21 14.80
C GLU A 164 4.13 -3.99 15.62
N LEU A 165 3.59 -4.20 16.83
CA LEU A 165 3.29 -3.11 17.76
C LEU A 165 4.53 -2.28 18.09
N ALA A 166 5.66 -2.93 18.35
CA ALA A 166 6.93 -2.26 18.60
C ALA A 166 7.40 -1.44 17.38
N GLY A 167 7.22 -1.97 16.17
CA GLY A 167 7.50 -1.27 14.92
C GLY A 167 6.64 -0.01 14.75
N PHE A 168 5.33 -0.12 14.96
CA PHE A 168 4.41 1.02 14.91
C PHE A 168 4.72 2.07 15.98
N ALA A 169 4.97 1.64 17.22
CA ALA A 169 5.33 2.54 18.31
C ALA A 169 6.62 3.32 18.01
N THR A 170 7.65 2.64 17.50
CA THR A 170 8.92 3.25 17.12
C THR A 170 8.74 4.32 16.03
N MET A 171 7.94 4.02 15.01
CA MET A 171 7.64 4.97 13.93
C MET A 171 6.88 6.20 14.42
N VAL A 172 5.85 6.03 15.26
CA VAL A 172 5.07 7.14 15.80
C VAL A 172 5.92 8.03 16.71
N LEU A 173 6.71 7.43 17.60
CA LEU A 173 7.59 8.16 18.52
C LEU A 173 8.70 8.89 17.77
N GLY A 174 9.37 8.22 16.82
CA GLY A 174 10.40 8.83 15.97
C GLY A 174 9.84 10.01 15.15
N GLY A 175 8.62 9.86 14.62
CA GLY A 175 7.89 10.94 13.99
C GLY A 175 7.61 12.13 14.91
N GLY A 176 7.13 11.86 16.13
CA GLY A 176 6.86 12.91 17.12
C GLY A 176 8.11 13.68 17.51
N ILE A 177 9.24 13.00 17.70
CA ILE A 177 10.53 13.63 18.03
C ILE A 177 11.01 14.53 16.89
N THR A 178 11.00 14.03 15.65
CA THR A 178 11.43 14.80 14.48
C THR A 178 10.54 16.00 14.21
N TRP A 179 9.21 15.86 14.41
CA TRP A 179 8.27 16.96 14.32
C TRP A 179 8.56 18.06 15.36
N ARG A 180 8.75 17.67 16.64
CA ARG A 180 9.08 18.62 17.72
C ARG A 180 10.42 19.32 17.50
N ALA A 181 11.40 18.63 16.91
CA ALA A 181 12.68 19.23 16.57
C ALA A 181 12.53 20.28 15.45
N LYS A 182 11.69 20.02 14.45
CA LYS A 182 11.41 20.96 13.35
C LYS A 182 10.61 22.17 13.83
N SER A 183 9.64 21.99 14.74
CA SER A 183 8.82 23.08 15.28
C SER A 183 9.59 24.05 16.17
N ARG A 184 10.78 23.69 16.67
CA ARG A 184 11.66 24.56 17.47
C ARG A 184 12.63 25.40 16.62
N ARG A 185 12.75 25.11 15.32
CA ARG A 185 13.64 25.81 14.39
C ARG A 185 12.90 26.82 13.49
N MET A 186 11.57 26.84 13.57
CA MET A 186 10.70 27.88 13.00
C MET A 186 10.33 28.85 14.11
#